data_AF-A0A535W992-F1
#
_entry.id   AF-A0A535W992-F1
#
_cell.length_a   1.000
_cell.length_b   1.000
_cell.length_c   1.000
_cell.angle_alpha   90.00
_cell.angle_beta   90.00
_cell.angle_gamma   90.00
#
_symmetry.space_group_name_H-M   'P 1'
#
loop_
_entity.id
_entity.type
_entity.pdbx_description
1 polymer ?
#
loop_
_entity_poly.entity_id
_entity_poly.type
_entity_poly.pdbx_seq_one_letter_code
_entity_poly.pdbx_strand_id
1 'polypeptide(L)'
;MNLRERQAPLKERYRSDPGTARVVTAAKSLPSDPADPLHCVVAPTEYESVVIRSGLHPAAGGAGDVPCSGDILATALAICEESTIRSVAANLGIELESVQVNVEIDWDFRGT
;
A
#
# COMPACT_ATOMS: atom_id res chain seq x y z
N MET A 1 11.97 2.82 21.21
CA MET A 1 10.86 1.83 21.22
C MET A 1 11.42 0.49 20.79
N ASN A 2 11.21 -0.60 21.55
CA ASN A 2 11.64 -1.94 21.15
C ASN A 2 10.51 -2.63 20.35
N LEU A 3 10.73 -2.87 19.06
CA LEU A 3 9.70 -3.49 18.19
C LEU A 3 9.43 -4.95 18.56
N ARG A 4 10.47 -5.69 18.96
CA ARG A 4 10.37 -7.11 19.34
C ARG A 4 9.47 -7.29 20.55
N GLU A 5 9.60 -6.42 21.55
CA GLU A 5 8.74 -6.40 22.74
C GLU A 5 7.27 -6.12 22.39
N ARG A 6 7.00 -5.19 21.46
CA ARG A 6 5.63 -4.93 20.99
C ARG A 6 5.02 -6.09 20.22
N GLN A 7 5.83 -6.81 19.43
CA GLN A 7 5.36 -7.92 18.61
C GLN A 7 5.19 -9.23 19.39
N ALA A 8 5.93 -9.44 20.49
CA ALA A 8 5.90 -10.66 21.28
C ALA A 8 4.48 -11.10 21.74
N PRO A 9 3.66 -10.23 22.38
CA PRO A 9 2.31 -10.63 22.80
C PRO A 9 1.37 -10.93 21.62
N LEU A 10 1.54 -10.23 20.48
CA LEU A 10 0.76 -10.51 19.27
C LEU A 10 1.10 -11.89 18.71
N LYS A 11 2.40 -12.21 18.59
CA LYS A 11 2.86 -13.52 18.10
C LYS A 11 2.40 -14.65 19.00
N GLU A 12 2.37 -14.45 20.32
CA GLU A 12 1.86 -15.45 21.25
C GLU A 12 0.36 -15.67 21.08
N ARG A 13 -0.41 -14.60 20.94
CA ARG A 13 -1.84 -14.68 20.63
C ARG A 13 -2.10 -15.41 19.31
N TYR A 14 -1.30 -15.17 18.28
CA TYR A 14 -1.43 -15.86 17.00
C TYR A 14 -1.11 -17.36 17.09
N ARG A 15 -0.25 -17.79 18.03
CA ARG A 15 0.03 -19.21 18.27
C ARG A 15 -1.10 -19.91 19.02
N SER A 16 -1.64 -19.25 20.05
CA SER A 16 -2.71 -19.82 20.87
C SER A 16 -4.09 -19.74 20.20
N ASP A 17 -4.34 -18.71 19.40
CA ASP A 17 -5.55 -18.50 18.61
C ASP A 17 -5.20 -17.98 17.19
N PRO A 18 -4.89 -18.89 16.24
CA PRO A 18 -4.51 -18.52 14.88
C PRO A 18 -5.57 -17.70 14.12
N GLY A 19 -6.85 -17.78 14.53
CA GLY A 19 -7.92 -16.99 13.92
C GLY A 19 -7.67 -15.49 14.08
N THR A 20 -7.00 -15.08 15.16
CA THR A 20 -6.70 -13.67 15.46
C THR A 20 -5.59 -13.08 14.59
N ALA A 21 -4.85 -13.91 13.84
CA ALA A 21 -3.86 -13.46 12.86
C ALA A 21 -4.48 -13.08 11.51
N ARG A 22 -5.76 -13.39 11.28
CA ARG A 22 -6.46 -13.11 10.02
C ARG A 22 -7.00 -11.69 10.04
N VAL A 23 -6.41 -10.82 9.22
CA VAL A 23 -6.86 -9.44 9.01
C VAL A 23 -7.30 -9.25 7.57
N VAL A 24 -8.34 -8.45 7.36
CA VAL A 24 -8.77 -8.00 6.04
C VAL A 24 -8.46 -6.52 5.96
N THR A 25 -7.61 -6.15 5.00
CA THR A 25 -7.38 -4.74 4.66
C THR A 25 -8.23 -4.42 3.44
N ALA A 26 -8.97 -3.31 3.50
CA ALA A 26 -9.91 -2.92 2.47
C ALA A 26 -9.75 -1.44 2.10
N ALA A 27 -10.21 -1.11 0.89
CA ALA A 27 -10.37 0.25 0.39
C ALA A 27 -11.71 0.35 -0.33
N LYS A 28 -12.26 1.56 -0.43
CA LYS A 28 -13.52 1.84 -1.12
C LYS A 28 -13.40 3.10 -1.98
N SER A 29 -14.18 3.16 -3.05
CA SER A 29 -14.40 4.40 -3.77
C SER A 29 -15.21 5.37 -2.91
N LEU A 30 -14.89 6.65 -3.02
CA LEU A 30 -15.64 7.75 -2.43
C LEU A 30 -16.49 8.43 -3.52
N PRO A 31 -17.55 9.16 -3.13
CA PRO A 31 -18.31 9.99 -4.07
C PRO A 31 -17.39 10.93 -4.87
N SER A 32 -17.55 10.90 -6.18
CA SER A 32 -16.86 11.74 -7.17
C SER A 32 -17.82 12.00 -8.33
N ASP A 33 -17.47 12.91 -9.25
CA ASP A 33 -18.32 13.23 -10.40
C ASP A 33 -18.42 12.02 -11.36
N PRO A 34 -19.58 11.36 -11.48
CA PRO A 34 -19.71 10.22 -12.38
C PRO A 34 -19.72 10.61 -13.87
N ALA A 35 -19.81 11.91 -14.19
CA ALA A 35 -19.64 12.39 -15.56
C ALA A 35 -18.17 12.50 -15.97
N ASP A 36 -17.22 12.41 -15.03
CA ASP A 36 -15.79 12.37 -15.29
C ASP A 36 -15.35 10.92 -15.52
N PRO A 37 -15.04 10.51 -16.76
CA PRO A 37 -14.67 9.13 -17.06
C PRO A 37 -13.21 8.81 -16.74
N LEU A 38 -12.40 9.83 -16.40
CA LEU A 38 -10.95 9.69 -16.29
C LEU A 38 -10.48 9.57 -14.84
N HIS A 39 -11.33 9.94 -13.86
CA HIS A 39 -10.91 10.05 -12.47
C HIS A 39 -11.79 9.26 -11.52
N CYS A 40 -11.18 8.83 -10.42
CA CYS A 40 -11.87 8.30 -9.26
C CYS A 40 -11.21 8.79 -7.97
N VAL A 41 -11.96 8.65 -6.88
CA VAL A 41 -11.47 8.96 -5.54
C VAL A 41 -11.64 7.71 -4.69
N VAL A 42 -10.58 7.30 -4.00
CA VAL A 42 -10.57 6.10 -3.16
C VAL A 42 -9.97 6.40 -1.80
N ALA A 43 -10.35 5.62 -0.78
CA ALA A 43 -9.75 5.68 0.54
C ALA A 43 -9.63 4.27 1.14
N PRO A 44 -8.59 3.99 1.95
CA PRO A 44 -8.57 2.82 2.82
C PRO A 44 -9.78 2.87 3.77
N THR A 45 -10.46 1.74 3.95
CA THR A 45 -11.71 1.69 4.74
C THR A 45 -11.50 2.13 6.18
N GLU A 46 -10.35 1.77 6.77
CA GLU A 46 -10.00 2.11 8.16
C GLU A 46 -9.43 3.54 8.31
N TYR A 47 -9.15 4.23 7.21
CA TYR A 47 -8.50 5.54 7.21
C TYR A 47 -9.18 6.48 6.22
N GLU A 48 -10.46 6.81 6.45
CA GLU A 48 -11.26 7.63 5.54
C GLU A 48 -10.70 9.05 5.30
N SER A 49 -9.87 9.56 6.21
CA SER A 49 -9.16 10.83 6.04
C SER A 49 -8.05 10.77 4.99
N VAL A 50 -7.59 9.57 4.62
CA VAL A 50 -6.62 9.35 3.55
C VAL A 50 -7.37 9.25 2.23
N VAL A 51 -7.49 10.38 1.54
CA VAL A 51 -8.15 10.48 0.24
C VAL A 51 -7.11 10.41 -0.87
N ILE A 52 -7.23 9.40 -1.73
CA ILE A 52 -6.38 9.20 -2.89
C ILE A 52 -7.20 9.55 -4.14
N ARG A 53 -6.76 10.57 -4.87
CA ARG A 53 -7.26 10.85 -6.22
C ARG A 53 -6.44 10.01 -7.19
N SER A 54 -7.12 9.25 -8.04
CA SER A 54 -6.51 8.41 -9.06
C SER A 54 -7.16 8.64 -10.41
N GLY A 55 -6.42 8.36 -11.47
CA GLY A 55 -6.92 8.50 -12.83
C GLY A 55 -6.54 7.34 -13.75
N LEU A 56 -7.12 7.36 -14.95
CA LEU A 56 -6.70 6.48 -16.03
C LEU A 56 -5.28 6.85 -16.48
N HIS A 57 -4.47 5.85 -16.82
CA HIS A 57 -3.11 6.10 -17.30
C HIS A 57 -3.13 6.76 -18.70
N PRO A 58 -2.18 7.66 -19.05
CA PRO A 58 -2.14 8.30 -20.37
C PRO A 58 -2.09 7.32 -21.55
N ALA A 59 -1.41 6.19 -21.40
CA ALA A 59 -1.36 5.14 -22.43
C ALA A 59 -2.72 4.45 -22.67
N ALA A 60 -3.69 4.61 -21.77
CA ALA A 60 -5.08 4.18 -21.93
C ALA A 60 -6.02 5.37 -22.23
N GLY A 61 -5.49 6.58 -22.51
CA GLY A 61 -6.28 7.78 -22.83
C GLY A 61 -6.62 8.69 -21.64
N GLY A 62 -5.99 8.49 -20.48
CA GLY A 62 -6.16 9.38 -19.32
C GLY A 62 -5.42 10.72 -19.42
N ALA A 63 -5.75 11.64 -18.51
CA ALA A 63 -5.23 13.01 -18.50
C ALA A 63 -3.78 13.12 -17.97
N GLY A 64 -3.33 12.17 -17.13
CA GLY A 64 -1.98 12.18 -16.56
C GLY A 64 -1.71 13.27 -15.53
N ASP A 65 -2.75 13.82 -14.93
CA ASP A 65 -2.73 14.89 -13.91
C ASP A 65 -2.80 14.35 -12.46
N VAL A 66 -3.09 13.06 -12.29
CA VAL A 66 -3.05 12.33 -11.02
C VAL A 66 -2.45 10.93 -11.21
N PRO A 67 -1.96 10.27 -10.15
CA PRO A 67 -1.43 8.91 -10.24
C PRO A 67 -2.46 7.92 -10.78
N CYS A 68 -2.02 6.95 -11.57
CA CYS A 68 -2.87 5.84 -11.97
C CYS A 68 -2.80 4.69 -10.96
N SER A 69 -3.61 3.64 -11.18
CA SER A 69 -3.63 2.46 -10.32
C SER A 69 -2.27 1.74 -10.24
N GLY A 70 -1.46 1.77 -11.30
CA GLY A 70 -0.12 1.18 -11.27
C GLY A 70 0.89 1.98 -10.48
N ASP A 71 0.85 3.32 -10.56
CA ASP A 71 1.70 4.19 -9.74
C ASP A 71 1.43 3.94 -8.25
N ILE A 72 0.14 3.82 -7.90
CA ILE A 72 -0.32 3.51 -6.55
C ILE A 72 0.13 2.09 -6.14
N LEU A 73 0.03 1.11 -7.04
CA LEU A 73 0.48 -0.26 -6.78
C LEU A 73 2.00 -0.34 -6.56
N ALA A 74 2.80 0.29 -7.42
CA ALA A 74 4.24 0.37 -7.28
C ALA A 74 4.64 1.04 -5.95
N THR A 75 3.95 2.12 -5.59
CA THR A 75 4.12 2.79 -4.30
C THR A 75 3.79 1.87 -3.12
N ALA A 76 2.67 1.14 -3.18
CA ALA A 76 2.27 0.20 -2.13
C ALA A 76 3.29 -0.94 -1.96
N LEU A 77 3.87 -1.43 -3.06
CA LEU A 77 4.94 -2.43 -3.03
C LEU A 77 6.22 -1.88 -2.40
N ALA A 78 6.64 -0.67 -2.77
CA ALA A 78 7.81 -0.03 -2.18
C ALA A 78 7.65 0.16 -0.66
N ILE A 79 6.47 0.61 -0.22
CA ILE A 79 6.12 0.73 1.21
C ILE A 79 6.20 -0.62 1.91
N CYS A 80 5.63 -1.67 1.31
CA CYS A 80 5.61 -3.01 1.88
C CYS A 80 7.03 -3.53 2.12
N GLU A 81 7.90 -3.40 1.12
CA GLU A 81 9.28 -3.88 1.20
C GLU A 81 10.10 -3.07 2.21
N GLU A 82 10.05 -1.75 2.14
CA GLU A 82 10.83 -0.91 3.05
C GLU A 82 10.41 -1.10 4.51
N SER A 83 9.10 -1.15 4.78
CA SER A 83 8.59 -1.38 6.13
C SER A 83 8.99 -2.76 6.66
N THR A 84 9.06 -3.77 5.80
CA THR A 84 9.54 -5.11 6.15
C THR A 84 11.02 -5.09 6.51
N ILE A 85 11.87 -4.47 5.68
CA ILE A 85 13.30 -4.32 5.94
C ILE A 85 13.55 -3.66 7.31
N ARG A 86 12.88 -2.52 7.56
CA ARG A 86 12.98 -1.79 8.83
C ARG A 86 12.51 -2.64 10.02
N SER A 87 11.41 -3.37 9.88
CA SER A 87 10.85 -4.23 10.92
C SER A 87 11.80 -5.38 11.29
N VAL A 88 12.40 -6.03 10.28
CA VAL A 88 13.37 -7.11 10.48
C VAL A 88 14.65 -6.60 11.12
N ALA A 89 15.23 -5.51 10.60
CA ALA A 89 16.45 -4.91 11.15
C ALA A 89 16.27 -4.55 12.63
N ALA A 90 15.15 -3.89 12.98
CA ALA A 90 14.82 -3.55 14.37
C ALA A 90 14.68 -4.78 15.27
N ASN A 91 14.12 -5.89 14.76
CA ASN A 91 13.98 -7.14 15.53
C ASN A 91 15.31 -7.88 15.76
N LEU A 92 16.26 -7.71 14.83
CA LEU A 92 17.59 -8.31 14.89
C LEU A 92 18.62 -7.42 15.61
N GLY A 93 18.26 -6.18 15.96
CA GLY A 93 19.19 -5.22 16.55
C GLY A 93 20.22 -4.70 15.55
N ILE A 94 19.89 -4.71 14.25
CA ILE A 94 20.72 -4.18 13.18
C ILE A 94 20.38 -2.71 12.98
N GLU A 95 21.38 -1.85 13.07
CA GLU A 95 21.25 -0.43 12.74
C GLU A 95 21.27 -0.23 11.21
N LEU A 96 20.32 0.54 10.69
CA LEU A 96 20.26 0.90 9.27
C LEU A 96 20.78 2.33 9.10
N GLU A 97 21.84 2.51 8.33
CA GLU A 97 22.34 3.85 7.97
C GLU A 97 21.42 4.54 6.93
N SER A 98 20.91 3.77 5.97
CA SER A 98 19.92 4.22 4.99
C SER A 98 19.13 3.03 4.42
N VAL A 99 17.97 3.30 3.84
CA VAL A 99 17.21 2.34 3.05
C VAL A 99 16.51 3.08 1.92
N GLN A 100 16.55 2.52 0.72
CA GLN A 100 15.84 3.01 -0.45
C GLN A 100 15.33 1.80 -1.23
N VAL A 101 14.05 1.79 -1.55
CA VAL A 101 13.42 0.76 -2.38
C VAL A 101 12.98 1.40 -3.69
N ASN A 102 13.37 0.79 -4.81
CA ASN A 102 12.89 1.16 -6.13
C ASN A 102 12.04 0.00 -6.67
N VAL A 103 10.85 0.31 -7.18
CA VAL A 103 9.92 -0.66 -7.77
C VAL A 103 9.60 -0.20 -9.19
N GLU A 104 9.73 -1.12 -10.14
CA GLU A 104 9.33 -0.95 -11.53
C GLU A 104 8.28 -2.01 -11.87
N ILE A 105 7.22 -1.60 -12.57
CA ILE A 105 6.16 -2.51 -13.03
C ILE A 105 6.04 -2.32 -14.54
N ASP A 106 6.39 -3.38 -15.27
CA ASP A 106 6.21 -3.42 -16.73
C ASP A 106 4.84 -3.97 -17.10
N TRP A 107 4.17 -3.28 -18.01
CA TRP A 107 2.86 -3.65 -18.52
C TRP A 107 2.69 -3.21 -19.97
N ASP A 108 1.90 -3.97 -20.72
CA ASP A 108 1.67 -3.77 -22.15
C ASP A 108 0.23 -3.30 -22.39
N PHE A 109 0.08 -2.04 -22.76
CA PHE A 109 -1.23 -1.43 -23.03
C PHE A 109 -1.91 -1.94 -24.30
N ARG A 110 -1.28 -2.80 -25.12
CA ARG A 110 -1.98 -3.44 -26.26
C ARG A 110 -3.13 -4.35 -25.83
N GLY A 111 -3.21 -4.72 -24.55
CA GLY A 111 -4.30 -5.51 -23.99
C GLY A 111 -5.54 -4.71 -23.56
N THR A 112 -5.52 -3.38 -23.68
CA THR A 112 -6.68 -2.51 -23.38
C THR A 112 -7.49 -2.23 -24.63
#